data_AF-A0A8J5N3R1-F1
#
_entry.id   AF-A0A8J5N3R1-F1
#
_cell.length_a   1.000
_cell.length_b   1.000
_cell.length_c   1.000
_cell.angle_alpha   90.00
_cell.angle_beta   90.00
_cell.angle_gamma   90.00
#
_symmetry.space_group_name_H-M   'P 1'
#
loop_
_entity.id
_entity.type
_entity.pdbx_description
1 polymer ?
#
loop_
_entity_poly.entity_id
_entity_poly.type
_entity_poly.pdbx_seq_one_letter_code
_entity_poly.pdbx_strand_id
1 'polypeptide(L)'
;MDGDDSVIDDEWTGLRRRFSIEGLEWETQDPSSRTLHVWRWVVDAEANLKAARHINDKLRRQHDEEKVELEEYTELLRVKCEDRVKELDDEIAYLLVERSKLNEELTIARTRPASDREKDLTTQLIKASTDLELLKRTHQDTNCHLTEMTDRVSLLEKASRQLELDNETLAYKLSEALAEIEDNEGQLRRYSKNPHFRRGESPRTSLRSQEEYGASSLRSLPLADNVFSREDCQRRSFQRRDSSRNSGRQKKSEPLRPERGKSPRRRHSSRASSVGRDGVEAREATPHAEEGELAVSSLGKGHDVYGTRWNSIVSCGSASPKRLHSLLDDQIQTSRSQITMLEEVKKLKVELEKIKKDLVEAGDKYELIVRKYELYKIKSKSKVSSLKTNYQSELDTLKRRISQLEAEVNLQGDQLQGEESLRKQLEDDLSNIRTERQELAMRVRESERLASERSQEVSLLQEKVRLVQDMNKELNEKLQELSVAAIVG
;
A
#
# COMPACT_ATOMS: atom_id res chain seq x y z
N MET A 1 -10.80 14.20 49.89
CA MET A 1 -10.05 13.30 50.79
C MET A 1 -11.09 12.69 51.71
N ASP A 2 -11.82 11.71 51.18
CA ASP A 2 -12.76 10.95 51.99
C ASP A 2 -11.95 9.87 52.68
N GLY A 3 -11.89 9.97 54.00
CA GLY A 3 -11.27 8.97 54.85
C GLY A 3 -12.03 7.67 54.64
N ASP A 4 -11.34 6.71 54.04
CA ASP A 4 -11.74 5.31 54.05
C ASP A 4 -11.72 4.86 55.51
N ASP A 5 -12.84 5.04 56.21
CA ASP A 5 -13.16 4.36 57.44
C ASP A 5 -13.32 2.88 57.10
N SER A 6 -12.19 2.24 56.76
CA SER A 6 -12.05 0.81 56.77
C SER A 6 -12.31 0.42 58.22
N VAL A 7 -13.57 0.13 58.52
CA VAL A 7 -13.99 -0.65 59.66
C VAL A 7 -12.94 -1.73 59.78
N ILE A 8 -12.14 -1.65 60.85
CA ILE A 8 -11.11 -2.63 61.16
C ILE A 8 -11.91 -3.91 61.41
N ASP A 9 -12.14 -4.67 60.34
CA ASP A 9 -12.70 -6.01 60.38
C ASP A 9 -11.71 -6.74 61.31
N ASP A 10 -12.14 -6.95 62.56
CA ASP A 10 -11.35 -7.59 63.59
C ASP A 10 -10.71 -8.85 62.98
N GLU A 11 -9.38 -8.95 63.09
CA GLU A 11 -8.60 -10.04 62.50
C GLU A 11 -9.18 -11.41 62.88
N TRP A 12 -9.79 -11.51 64.07
CA TRP A 12 -10.50 -12.69 64.54
C TRP A 12 -11.77 -13.00 63.75
N THR A 13 -12.53 -11.98 63.36
CA THR A 13 -13.72 -12.13 62.52
C THR A 13 -13.34 -12.60 61.12
N GLY A 14 -12.23 -12.08 60.58
CA GLY A 14 -11.65 -12.55 59.32
C GLY A 14 -11.20 -14.02 59.39
N LEU A 15 -10.57 -14.41 60.50
CA LEU A 15 -10.14 -15.79 60.74
C LEU A 15 -11.35 -16.74 60.79
N ARG A 16 -12.38 -16.40 61.58
CA ARG A 16 -13.62 -17.19 61.69
C ARG A 16 -14.30 -17.36 60.33
N ARG A 17 -14.37 -16.28 59.53
CA ARG A 17 -14.94 -16.31 58.17
C ARG A 17 -14.17 -17.28 57.27
N ARG A 18 -12.83 -17.31 57.34
CA ARG A 18 -12.00 -18.28 56.60
C ARG A 18 -12.24 -19.72 57.02
N PHE A 19 -12.39 -19.99 58.32
CA PHE A 19 -12.77 -21.32 58.81
C PHE A 19 -14.11 -21.76 58.21
N SER A 20 -15.13 -20.89 58.26
CA SER A 20 -16.44 -21.17 57.65
C SER A 20 -16.36 -21.42 56.14
N ILE A 21 -15.50 -20.70 55.40
CA ILE A 21 -15.31 -20.89 53.95
C ILE A 21 -14.72 -22.28 53.64
N GLU A 22 -13.84 -22.80 54.50
CA GLU A 22 -13.29 -24.16 54.36
C GLU A 22 -14.24 -25.25 54.89
N GLY A 23 -15.45 -24.90 55.31
CA GLY A 23 -16.41 -25.84 55.89
C GLY A 23 -16.03 -26.29 57.31
N LEU A 24 -15.20 -25.52 58.00
CA LEU A 24 -14.77 -25.80 59.38
C LEU A 24 -15.53 -24.89 60.35
N GLU A 25 -16.25 -25.49 61.30
CA GLU A 25 -16.90 -24.74 62.37
C GLU A 25 -15.87 -24.35 63.44
N TRP A 26 -15.69 -23.05 63.66
CA TRP A 26 -14.71 -22.51 64.61
C TRP A 26 -14.92 -22.99 66.05
N GLU A 27 -16.18 -23.14 66.48
CA GLU A 27 -16.52 -23.49 67.85
C GLU A 27 -16.37 -24.99 68.15
N THR A 28 -16.48 -25.86 67.14
CA THR A 28 -16.43 -27.31 67.31
C THR A 28 -15.02 -27.90 67.19
N GLN A 29 -14.06 -27.15 66.65
CA GLN A 29 -12.67 -27.61 66.57
C GLN A 29 -11.89 -27.47 67.88
N ASP A 30 -11.06 -28.48 68.19
CA ASP A 30 -10.07 -28.41 69.26
C ASP A 30 -9.07 -27.25 69.02
N PRO A 31 -8.61 -26.52 70.06
CA PRO A 31 -7.64 -25.43 69.90
C PRO A 31 -6.37 -25.84 69.16
N SER A 32 -5.91 -27.08 69.31
CA SER A 32 -4.74 -27.60 68.59
C SER A 32 -5.00 -27.70 67.09
N SER A 33 -6.19 -28.18 66.70
CA SER A 33 -6.61 -28.25 65.29
C SER A 33 -6.72 -26.85 64.68
N ARG A 34 -7.34 -25.91 65.38
CA ARG A 34 -7.44 -24.50 64.93
C ARG A 34 -6.07 -23.90 64.70
N THR A 35 -5.15 -24.11 65.64
CA THR A 35 -3.77 -23.63 65.53
C THR A 35 -3.06 -24.19 64.30
N LEU A 36 -3.24 -25.48 63.99
CA LEU A 36 -2.66 -26.10 62.79
C LEU A 36 -3.21 -25.51 61.48
N HIS A 37 -4.53 -25.26 61.39
CA HIS A 37 -5.11 -24.62 60.20
C HIS A 37 -4.62 -23.19 60.00
N VAL A 38 -4.55 -22.40 61.08
CA VAL A 38 -4.00 -21.05 61.04
C VAL A 38 -2.54 -21.08 60.60
N TRP A 39 -1.75 -22.00 61.14
CA TRP A 39 -0.35 -22.16 60.75
C TRP A 39 -0.20 -22.54 59.28
N ARG A 40 -1.02 -23.47 58.77
CA ARG A 40 -1.08 -23.80 57.34
C ARG A 40 -1.34 -22.56 56.50
N TRP A 41 -2.34 -21.76 56.84
CA TRP A 41 -2.65 -20.52 56.11
C TRP A 41 -1.55 -19.48 56.17
N VAL A 42 -0.84 -19.37 57.29
CA VAL A 42 0.31 -18.46 57.41
C VAL A 42 1.43 -18.91 56.48
N VAL A 43 1.72 -20.22 56.41
CA VAL A 43 2.71 -20.79 55.49
C VAL A 43 2.27 -20.60 54.03
N ASP A 44 1.01 -20.85 53.72
CA ASP A 44 0.44 -20.63 52.37
C ASP A 44 0.51 -19.13 51.99
N ALA A 45 0.20 -18.23 52.93
CA ALA A 45 0.30 -16.79 52.72
C ALA A 45 1.76 -16.36 52.49
N GLU A 46 2.72 -16.94 53.21
CA GLU A 46 4.15 -16.68 52.99
C GLU A 46 4.59 -17.18 51.60
N ALA A 47 4.17 -18.38 51.19
CA ALA A 47 4.46 -18.93 49.88
C ALA A 47 3.85 -18.07 48.76
N ASN A 48 2.60 -17.65 48.92
CA ASN A 48 1.91 -16.74 48.00
C ASN A 48 2.59 -15.37 47.93
N LEU A 49 3.05 -14.83 49.06
CA LEU A 49 3.77 -13.56 49.11
C LEU A 49 5.14 -13.67 48.41
N LYS A 50 5.85 -14.78 48.57
CA LYS A 50 7.09 -15.05 47.82
C LYS A 50 6.83 -15.15 46.31
N ALA A 51 5.77 -15.86 45.91
CA ALA A 51 5.36 -15.96 44.51
C ALA A 51 4.98 -14.58 43.94
N ALA A 52 4.21 -13.78 44.68
CA ALA A 52 3.83 -12.43 44.28
C ALA A 52 5.05 -11.51 44.13
N ARG A 53 6.02 -11.57 45.06
CA ARG A 53 7.30 -10.84 44.93
C ARG A 53 8.05 -11.26 43.68
N HIS A 54 8.16 -12.56 43.42
CA HIS A 54 8.83 -13.07 42.22
C HIS A 54 8.15 -12.61 40.92
N ILE A 55 6.82 -12.61 40.87
CA ILE A 55 6.04 -12.07 39.74
C ILE A 55 6.29 -10.57 39.59
N ASN A 56 6.29 -9.80 40.69
CA ASN A 56 6.57 -8.36 40.64
C ASN A 56 7.98 -8.08 40.13
N ASP A 57 8.99 -8.84 40.58
CA ASP A 57 10.37 -8.73 40.08
C ASP A 57 10.46 -9.08 38.60
N LYS A 58 9.70 -10.07 38.13
CA LYS A 58 9.63 -10.43 36.71
C LYS A 58 9.02 -9.29 35.89
N LEU A 59 7.90 -8.73 36.34
CA LEU A 59 7.25 -7.59 35.68
C LEU A 59 8.16 -6.34 35.65
N ARG A 60 8.92 -6.09 36.72
CA ARG A 60 9.91 -4.99 36.75
C ARG A 60 10.99 -5.18 35.69
N ARG A 61 11.55 -6.40 35.57
CA ARG A 61 12.55 -6.69 34.52
C ARG A 61 11.96 -6.51 33.12
N GLN A 62 10.74 -6.99 32.89
CA GLN A 62 10.06 -6.81 31.60
C GLN A 62 9.84 -5.32 31.28
N HIS A 63 9.40 -4.53 32.25
CA HIS A 63 9.24 -3.09 32.07
C HIS A 63 10.57 -2.38 31.81
N ASP A 64 11.65 -2.79 32.47
CA ASP A 64 12.99 -2.25 32.22
C ASP A 64 13.51 -2.64 30.82
N GLU A 65 13.24 -3.86 30.36
CA GLU A 65 13.55 -4.33 28.99
C GLU A 65 12.78 -3.53 27.94
N GLU A 66 11.46 -3.40 28.09
CA GLU A 66 10.60 -2.59 27.20
C GLU A 66 11.05 -1.13 27.15
N LYS A 67 11.45 -0.57 28.30
CA LYS A 67 11.99 0.79 28.37
C LYS A 67 13.28 0.93 27.56
N VAL A 68 14.21 -0.01 27.66
CA VAL A 68 15.45 0.00 26.87
C VAL A 68 15.15 -0.12 25.37
N GLU A 69 14.23 -1.00 24.97
CA GLU A 69 13.82 -1.13 23.57
C GLU A 69 13.21 0.16 23.01
N LEU A 70 12.39 0.86 23.81
CA LEU A 70 11.81 2.15 23.43
C LEU A 70 12.88 3.26 23.33
N GLU A 71 13.87 3.27 24.22
CA GLU A 71 15.01 4.18 24.16
C GLU A 71 15.85 3.94 22.89
N GLU A 72 16.14 2.67 22.55
CA GLU A 72 16.83 2.29 21.31
C GLU A 72 16.05 2.68 20.05
N TYR A 73 14.74 2.45 20.04
CA TYR A 73 13.88 2.85 18.92
C TYR A 73 13.83 4.37 18.73
N THR A 74 13.77 5.12 19.84
CA THR A 74 13.79 6.59 19.82
C THR A 74 15.12 7.10 19.28
N GLU A 75 16.24 6.50 19.68
CA GLU A 75 17.57 6.85 19.17
C GLU A 75 17.71 6.53 17.67
N LEU A 76 17.18 5.40 17.21
CA LEU A 76 17.15 5.06 15.79
C LEU A 76 16.37 6.08 14.96
N LEU A 77 15.20 6.52 15.45
CA LEU A 77 14.41 7.57 14.78
C LEU A 77 15.16 8.91 14.76
N ARG A 78 15.84 9.27 15.86
CA ARG A 78 16.67 10.47 15.94
C ARG A 78 17.76 10.46 14.87
N VAL A 79 18.51 9.37 14.74
CA VAL A 79 19.56 9.21 13.73
C VAL A 79 18.99 9.29 12.31
N LYS A 80 17.87 8.63 12.02
CA LYS A 80 17.22 8.72 10.70
C LYS A 80 16.78 10.13 10.35
N CYS A 81 16.25 10.88 11.32
CA CYS A 81 15.89 12.29 11.12
C CYS A 81 17.13 13.14 10.84
N GLU A 82 18.22 12.95 11.59
CA GLU A 82 19.49 13.66 11.34
C GLU A 82 20.06 13.36 9.96
N ASP A 83 20.03 12.11 9.51
CA ASP A 83 20.51 11.74 8.19
C ASP A 83 19.63 12.32 7.08
N ARG A 84 18.30 12.33 7.26
CA ARG A 84 17.39 12.98 6.32
C ARG A 84 17.61 14.49 6.23
N VAL A 85 17.89 15.15 7.36
CA VAL A 85 18.23 16.58 7.37
C VAL A 85 19.52 16.83 6.58
N LYS A 86 20.56 16.00 6.77
CA LYS A 86 21.81 16.11 5.99
C LYS A 86 21.59 15.91 4.49
N GLU A 87 20.77 14.92 4.10
CA GLU A 87 20.41 14.70 2.68
C GLU A 87 19.74 15.94 2.07
N LEU A 88 18.83 16.57 2.82
CA LEU A 88 18.15 17.79 2.38
C LEU A 88 19.13 18.98 2.30
N ASP A 89 20.05 19.11 3.26
CA ASP A 89 21.10 20.14 3.21
C ASP A 89 22.01 19.97 1.99
N ASP A 90 22.38 18.73 1.65
CA ASP A 90 23.17 18.42 0.45
C ASP A 90 22.40 18.73 -0.84
N GLU A 91 21.10 18.42 -0.88
CA GLU A 91 20.21 18.76 -2.01
C GLU A 91 20.06 20.27 -2.18
N ILE A 92 19.85 21.01 -1.08
CA ILE A 92 19.80 22.47 -1.09
C ILE A 92 21.12 23.05 -1.60
N ALA A 93 22.26 22.53 -1.13
CA ALA A 93 23.57 22.97 -1.59
C ALA A 93 23.76 22.74 -3.10
N TYR A 94 23.35 21.58 -3.60
CA TYR A 94 23.37 21.27 -5.04
C TYR A 94 22.50 22.25 -5.85
N LEU A 95 21.27 22.49 -5.42
CA LEU A 95 20.33 23.39 -6.08
C LEU A 95 20.83 24.85 -6.07
N LEU A 96 21.50 25.30 -5.01
CA LEU A 96 22.11 26.62 -4.96
C LEU A 96 23.24 26.77 -5.99
N VAL A 97 24.07 25.74 -6.17
CA VAL A 97 25.13 25.71 -7.20
C VAL A 97 24.52 25.74 -8.60
N GLU A 98 23.50 24.91 -8.85
CA GLU A 98 22.80 24.88 -10.14
C GLU A 98 22.12 26.22 -10.47
N ARG A 99 21.44 26.82 -9.50
CA ARG A 99 20.86 28.16 -9.63
C ARG A 99 21.92 29.21 -9.97
N SER A 100 23.11 29.14 -9.36
CA SER A 100 24.21 30.05 -9.68
C SER A 100 24.68 29.90 -11.13
N LYS A 101 24.82 28.65 -11.61
CA LYS A 101 25.20 28.37 -13.01
C LYS A 101 24.15 28.89 -14.00
N LEU A 102 22.87 28.61 -13.74
CA LEU A 102 21.77 29.10 -14.59
C LEU A 102 21.71 30.63 -14.62
N ASN A 103 21.98 31.30 -13.49
CA ASN A 103 22.09 32.76 -13.45
C ASN A 103 23.26 33.30 -14.29
N GLU A 104 24.39 32.60 -14.29
CA GLU A 104 25.54 32.95 -15.14
C GLU A 104 25.21 32.77 -16.62
N GLU A 105 24.61 31.64 -17.01
CA GLU A 105 24.13 31.39 -18.37
C GLU A 105 23.10 32.43 -18.83
N LEU A 106 22.18 32.82 -17.95
CA LEU A 106 21.18 33.85 -18.21
C LEU A 106 21.85 35.22 -18.42
N THR A 107 22.88 35.53 -17.63
CA THR A 107 23.67 36.75 -17.79
C THR A 107 24.40 36.75 -19.14
N ILE A 108 25.02 35.63 -19.53
CA ILE A 108 25.65 35.47 -20.85
C ILE A 108 24.62 35.65 -21.96
N ALA A 109 23.45 35.02 -21.85
CA ALA A 109 22.37 35.15 -22.83
C ALA A 109 21.82 36.58 -22.95
N ARG A 110 21.81 37.35 -21.86
CA ARG A 110 21.47 38.80 -21.87
C ARG A 110 22.50 39.64 -22.60
N THR A 111 23.78 39.26 -22.56
CA THR A 111 24.86 40.00 -23.24
C THR A 111 25.01 39.66 -24.73
N ARG A 112 24.37 38.60 -25.23
CA ARG A 112 24.39 38.26 -26.66
C ARG A 112 23.58 39.27 -27.50
N PRO A 113 24.08 39.68 -28.69
CA PRO A 113 23.37 40.60 -29.57
C PRO A 113 22.01 40.03 -29.99
N ALA A 114 20.98 40.88 -29.97
CA ALA A 114 19.57 40.49 -30.13
C ALA A 114 19.28 39.69 -31.41
N SER A 115 20.03 39.95 -32.49
CA SER A 115 19.86 39.31 -33.80
C SER A 115 20.12 37.80 -33.80
N ASP A 116 21.07 37.31 -32.99
CA ASP A 116 21.39 35.88 -32.92
C ASP A 116 20.52 35.17 -31.88
N ARG A 117 20.17 35.89 -30.80
CA ARG A 117 19.26 35.38 -29.76
C ARG A 117 17.85 35.11 -30.29
N GLU A 118 17.35 35.97 -31.18
CA GLU A 118 16.03 35.81 -31.79
C GLU A 118 15.97 34.60 -32.74
N LYS A 119 17.05 34.34 -33.50
CA LYS A 119 17.18 33.14 -34.35
C LYS A 119 17.27 31.86 -33.52
N ASP A 120 17.99 31.88 -32.41
CA ASP A 120 18.06 30.74 -31.49
C ASP A 120 16.70 30.47 -30.82
N LEU A 121 16.01 31.52 -30.37
CA LEU A 121 14.69 31.40 -29.74
C LEU A 121 13.61 30.90 -30.71
N THR A 122 13.60 31.41 -31.95
CA THR A 122 12.69 30.92 -32.99
C THR A 122 12.97 29.46 -33.36
N THR A 123 14.24 29.07 -33.47
CA THR A 123 14.63 27.67 -33.70
C THR A 123 14.20 26.77 -32.53
N GLN A 124 14.40 27.22 -31.29
CA GLN A 124 13.95 26.50 -30.10
C GLN A 124 12.42 26.40 -30.02
N LEU A 125 11.70 27.46 -30.38
CA LEU A 125 10.23 27.47 -30.40
C LEU A 125 9.69 26.49 -31.44
N ILE A 126 10.24 26.49 -32.66
CA ILE A 126 9.87 25.51 -33.70
C ILE A 126 10.13 24.09 -33.19
N LYS A 127 11.30 23.85 -32.62
CA LYS A 127 11.65 22.54 -32.05
C LYS A 127 10.69 22.12 -30.94
N ALA A 128 10.41 23.00 -29.98
CA ALA A 128 9.49 22.74 -28.88
C ALA A 128 8.07 22.44 -29.39
N SER A 129 7.58 23.20 -30.38
CA SER A 129 6.29 22.95 -31.02
C SER A 129 6.23 21.59 -31.71
N THR A 130 7.29 21.20 -32.43
CA THR A 130 7.35 19.87 -33.07
C THR A 130 7.45 18.71 -32.07
N ASP A 131 8.27 18.85 -31.01
CA ASP A 131 8.39 17.83 -29.96
C ASP A 131 7.07 17.72 -29.17
N LEU A 132 6.34 18.82 -28.95
CA LEU A 132 5.02 18.81 -28.31
C LEU A 132 3.98 18.07 -29.17
N GLU A 133 3.96 18.30 -30.49
CA GLU A 133 3.03 17.61 -31.38
C GLU A 133 3.33 16.11 -31.47
N LEU A 134 4.60 15.74 -31.52
CA LEU A 134 5.02 14.33 -31.41
C LEU A 134 4.58 13.71 -30.08
N LEU A 135 4.76 14.42 -28.97
CA LEU A 135 4.35 13.92 -27.66
C LEU A 135 2.83 13.69 -27.59
N LYS A 136 2.03 14.61 -28.15
CA LYS A 136 0.57 14.45 -28.25
C LYS A 136 0.18 13.20 -29.03
N ARG A 137 0.82 12.93 -30.18
CA ARG A 137 0.59 11.71 -30.97
C ARG A 137 0.95 10.46 -30.18
N THR A 138 2.13 10.43 -29.56
CA THR A 138 2.53 9.27 -28.75
C THR A 138 1.61 9.04 -27.55
N HIS A 139 1.13 10.10 -26.91
CA HIS A 139 0.18 9.99 -25.80
C HIS A 139 -1.17 9.43 -26.28
N GLN A 140 -1.65 9.91 -27.42
CA GLN A 140 -2.85 9.38 -28.06
C GLN A 140 -2.71 7.89 -28.40
N ASP A 141 -1.60 7.47 -28.99
CA ASP A 141 -1.31 6.06 -29.29
C ASP A 141 -1.28 5.20 -28.02
N THR A 142 -0.63 5.69 -26.95
CA THR A 142 -0.61 4.97 -25.66
C THR A 142 -1.99 4.89 -25.02
N ASN A 143 -2.82 5.93 -25.14
CA ASN A 143 -4.19 5.91 -24.62
C ASN A 143 -5.06 4.92 -25.41
N CYS A 144 -4.94 4.88 -26.74
CA CYS A 144 -5.62 3.87 -27.56
C CYS A 144 -5.22 2.45 -27.12
N HIS A 145 -3.93 2.20 -26.90
CA HIS A 145 -3.46 0.89 -26.44
C HIS A 145 -3.94 0.55 -25.02
N LEU A 146 -3.99 1.52 -24.10
CA LEU A 146 -4.54 1.32 -22.77
C LEU A 146 -6.02 0.97 -22.82
N THR A 147 -6.80 1.62 -23.68
CA THR A 147 -8.22 1.28 -23.88
C THR A 147 -8.37 -0.15 -24.39
N GLU A 148 -7.59 -0.55 -25.42
CA GLU A 148 -7.60 -1.93 -25.94
C GLU A 148 -7.25 -2.98 -24.86
N MET A 149 -6.24 -2.69 -24.04
CA MET A 149 -5.84 -3.59 -22.94
C MET A 149 -6.91 -3.64 -21.85
N THR A 150 -7.57 -2.53 -21.56
CA THR A 150 -8.69 -2.46 -20.60
C THR A 150 -9.87 -3.30 -21.09
N ASP A 151 -10.23 -3.19 -22.36
CA ASP A 151 -11.28 -4.01 -22.97
C ASP A 151 -10.92 -5.50 -22.93
N ARG A 152 -9.65 -5.84 -23.19
CA ARG A 152 -9.16 -7.21 -23.11
C ARG A 152 -9.23 -7.78 -21.69
N VAL A 153 -8.87 -7.00 -20.67
CA VAL A 153 -9.00 -7.41 -19.26
C VAL A 153 -10.47 -7.60 -18.90
N SER A 154 -11.36 -6.68 -19.29
CA SER A 154 -12.81 -6.81 -19.08
C SER A 154 -13.38 -8.09 -19.69
N LEU A 155 -12.94 -8.48 -20.90
CA LEU A 155 -13.33 -9.75 -21.53
C LEU A 155 -12.81 -10.96 -20.75
N LEU A 156 -11.56 -10.93 -20.27
CA LEU A 156 -10.99 -12.01 -19.47
C LEU A 156 -11.68 -12.16 -18.12
N GLU A 157 -12.05 -11.07 -17.45
CA GLU A 157 -12.80 -11.09 -16.20
C GLU A 157 -14.20 -11.69 -16.39
N LYS A 158 -14.90 -11.32 -17.47
CA LYS A 158 -16.19 -11.93 -17.83
C LYS A 158 -16.05 -13.43 -18.08
N ALA A 159 -15.01 -13.85 -18.80
CA ALA A 159 -14.73 -15.26 -19.05
C ALA A 159 -14.38 -16.01 -17.76
N SER A 160 -13.60 -15.40 -16.86
CA SER A 160 -13.24 -15.98 -15.55
C SER A 160 -14.47 -16.19 -14.68
N ARG A 161 -15.33 -15.16 -14.55
CA ARG A 161 -16.60 -15.28 -13.80
C ARG A 161 -17.51 -16.36 -14.37
N GLN A 162 -17.56 -16.52 -15.70
CA GLN A 162 -18.33 -17.60 -16.30
C GLN A 162 -17.79 -18.98 -15.90
N LEU A 163 -16.47 -19.16 -15.92
CA LEU A 163 -15.84 -20.41 -15.49
C LEU A 163 -16.07 -20.70 -14.00
N GLU A 164 -16.10 -19.67 -13.15
CA GLU A 164 -16.46 -19.79 -11.73
C GLU A 164 -17.90 -20.32 -11.57
N LEU A 165 -18.87 -19.73 -12.27
CA LEU A 165 -20.27 -20.18 -12.26
C LEU A 165 -20.43 -21.61 -12.80
N ASP A 166 -19.69 -21.97 -13.85
CA ASP A 166 -19.70 -23.31 -14.42
C ASP A 166 -19.14 -24.34 -13.42
N ASN A 167 -18.07 -23.98 -12.69
CA ASN A 167 -17.47 -24.80 -11.65
C ASN A 167 -18.41 -24.96 -10.44
N GLU A 168 -19.08 -23.90 -10.00
CA GLU A 168 -20.09 -23.96 -8.94
C GLU A 168 -21.25 -24.88 -9.34
N THR A 169 -21.73 -24.75 -10.58
CA THR A 169 -22.78 -25.61 -11.14
C THR A 169 -22.34 -27.08 -11.18
N LEU A 170 -21.09 -27.35 -11.58
CA LEU A 170 -20.55 -28.70 -11.59
C LEU A 170 -20.40 -29.26 -10.17
N ALA A 171 -19.90 -28.46 -9.22
CA ALA A 171 -19.78 -28.85 -7.82
C ALA A 171 -21.15 -29.20 -7.23
N TYR A 172 -22.18 -28.38 -7.50
CA TYR A 172 -23.56 -28.67 -7.08
C TYR A 172 -24.06 -30.02 -7.63
N LYS A 173 -23.89 -30.27 -8.94
CA LYS A 173 -24.28 -31.55 -9.56
C LYS A 173 -23.52 -32.75 -8.98
N LEU A 174 -22.25 -32.58 -8.63
CA LEU A 174 -21.47 -33.62 -7.98
C LEU A 174 -21.95 -33.89 -6.56
N SER A 175 -22.28 -32.85 -5.79
CA SER A 175 -22.88 -33.01 -4.45
C SER A 175 -24.24 -33.69 -4.51
N GLU A 176 -25.09 -33.34 -5.48
CA GLU A 176 -26.38 -33.99 -5.72
C GLU A 176 -26.20 -35.48 -6.05
N ALA A 177 -25.27 -35.82 -6.95
CA ALA A 177 -24.96 -37.21 -7.29
C ALA A 177 -24.38 -38.00 -6.10
N LEU A 178 -23.56 -37.38 -5.25
CA LEU A 178 -23.04 -38.01 -4.03
C LEU A 178 -24.15 -38.29 -3.02
N ALA A 179 -25.07 -37.33 -2.81
CA ALA A 179 -26.23 -37.54 -1.94
C ALA A 179 -27.12 -38.68 -2.45
N GLU A 180 -27.36 -38.77 -3.76
CA GLU A 180 -28.11 -39.87 -4.37
C GLU A 180 -27.41 -41.24 -4.15
N ILE A 181 -26.08 -41.28 -4.24
CA ILE A 181 -25.30 -42.49 -3.93
C ILE A 181 -25.44 -42.87 -2.44
N GLU A 182 -25.32 -41.90 -1.53
CA GLU A 182 -25.49 -42.13 -0.08
C GLU A 182 -26.89 -42.66 0.26
N ASP A 183 -27.94 -42.11 -0.35
CA ASP A 183 -29.30 -42.60 -0.21
C ASP A 183 -29.46 -44.03 -0.73
N ASN A 184 -28.90 -44.33 -1.91
CA ASN A 184 -28.89 -45.67 -2.49
C ASN A 184 -28.13 -46.68 -1.62
N GLU A 185 -26.97 -46.30 -1.07
CA GLU A 185 -26.24 -47.12 -0.10
C GLU A 185 -27.05 -47.33 1.19
N GLY A 186 -27.73 -46.29 1.68
CA GLY A 186 -28.64 -46.36 2.81
C GLY A 186 -29.77 -47.35 2.59
N GLN A 187 -30.39 -47.34 1.40
CA GLN A 187 -31.39 -48.31 0.98
C GLN A 187 -30.80 -49.73 0.93
N LEU A 188 -29.64 -49.93 0.30
CA LEU A 188 -28.95 -51.23 0.25
C LEU A 188 -28.64 -51.77 1.65
N ARG A 189 -28.18 -50.92 2.58
CA ARG A 189 -27.96 -51.31 3.99
C ARG A 189 -29.25 -51.75 4.67
N ARG A 190 -30.38 -51.08 4.43
CA ARG A 190 -31.69 -51.51 4.95
C ARG A 190 -32.13 -52.85 4.38
N TYR A 191 -31.96 -53.06 3.06
CA TYR A 191 -32.24 -54.36 2.43
C TYR A 191 -31.35 -55.48 3.02
N SER A 192 -30.06 -55.21 3.25
CA SER A 192 -29.12 -56.20 3.81
C SER A 192 -29.44 -56.62 5.25
N LYS A 193 -30.08 -55.72 6.03
CA LYS A 193 -30.48 -55.98 7.43
C LYS A 193 -31.82 -56.70 7.54
N ASN A 194 -32.57 -56.86 6.45
CA ASN A 194 -33.87 -57.51 6.47
C ASN A 194 -33.64 -59.04 6.57
N PRO A 195 -33.94 -59.68 7.72
CA PRO A 195 -33.57 -61.08 7.99
C PRO A 195 -34.26 -62.09 7.07
N HIS A 196 -35.29 -61.69 6.33
CA HIS A 196 -35.99 -62.51 5.34
C HIS A 196 -35.14 -62.85 4.10
N PHE A 197 -34.00 -62.20 3.88
CA PHE A 197 -33.06 -62.54 2.80
C PHE A 197 -31.99 -63.57 3.17
N ARG A 198 -32.07 -64.19 4.36
CA ARG A 198 -31.19 -65.30 4.76
C ARG A 198 -31.80 -66.67 4.46
N ARG A 199 -31.88 -67.04 3.17
CA ARG A 199 -31.64 -68.42 2.71
C ARG A 199 -31.79 -68.51 1.19
N GLY A 200 -30.65 -68.61 0.50
CA GLY A 200 -30.47 -69.55 -0.62
C GLY A 200 -31.31 -69.44 -1.89
N GLU A 201 -32.29 -68.55 -1.98
CA GLU A 201 -33.07 -68.34 -3.19
C GLU A 201 -32.58 -67.06 -3.88
N SER A 202 -31.66 -67.26 -4.82
CA SER A 202 -31.29 -66.24 -5.80
C SER A 202 -32.58 -65.67 -6.42
N PRO A 203 -32.83 -64.34 -6.34
CA PRO A 203 -33.94 -63.72 -7.05
C PRO A 203 -33.68 -63.82 -8.55
N ARG A 204 -34.04 -64.97 -9.14
CA ARG A 204 -34.38 -65.09 -10.54
C ARG A 204 -35.72 -64.39 -10.75
N THR A 205 -35.72 -63.07 -10.68
CA THR A 205 -36.78 -62.24 -11.25
C THR A 205 -36.16 -61.63 -12.51
N SER A 206 -36.28 -62.34 -13.62
CA SER A 206 -37.35 -62.07 -14.59
C SER A 206 -37.16 -60.69 -15.22
N LEU A 207 -36.21 -60.64 -16.16
CA LEU A 207 -36.30 -59.79 -17.34
C LEU A 207 -37.62 -60.11 -18.05
N ARG A 208 -38.71 -59.44 -17.67
CA ARG A 208 -39.96 -59.49 -18.43
C ARG A 208 -40.68 -58.16 -18.33
N SER A 209 -40.58 -57.44 -19.45
CA SER A 209 -41.54 -56.45 -19.97
C SER A 209 -42.07 -55.40 -19.00
N GLN A 210 -41.55 -54.18 -19.13
CA GLN A 210 -42.37 -52.98 -18.97
C GLN A 210 -41.88 -51.91 -19.96
N GLU A 211 -42.17 -52.16 -21.23
CA GLU A 211 -42.57 -51.10 -22.14
C GLU A 211 -43.91 -50.53 -21.64
N GLU A 212 -44.15 -49.24 -21.91
CA GLU A 212 -45.33 -48.45 -21.51
C GLU A 212 -45.36 -48.04 -20.03
N TYR A 213 -44.91 -46.82 -19.72
CA TYR A 213 -45.78 -45.65 -19.56
C TYR A 213 -44.94 -44.40 -19.30
N GLY A 214 -45.19 -43.35 -20.08
CA GLY A 214 -45.11 -41.98 -19.61
C GLY A 214 -43.76 -41.29 -19.70
N ALA A 215 -43.47 -40.74 -20.89
CA ALA A 215 -42.65 -39.53 -21.01
C ALA A 215 -43.25 -38.41 -20.13
N SER A 216 -42.73 -38.27 -18.91
CA SER A 216 -43.04 -37.15 -18.04
C SER A 216 -41.82 -36.24 -17.93
N SER A 217 -41.85 -35.22 -18.78
CA SER A 217 -41.46 -33.86 -18.40
C SER A 217 -40.00 -33.66 -18.03
N LEU A 218 -39.15 -33.67 -19.06
CA LEU A 218 -38.05 -32.71 -19.14
C LEU A 218 -38.68 -31.32 -19.09
N ARG A 219 -38.83 -30.79 -17.88
CA ARG A 219 -39.22 -29.41 -17.64
C ARG A 219 -38.11 -28.54 -18.21
N SER A 220 -38.42 -27.99 -19.37
CA SER A 220 -37.63 -27.02 -20.12
C SER A 220 -37.12 -25.95 -19.16
N LEU A 221 -35.81 -25.87 -18.99
CA LEU A 221 -35.16 -24.65 -18.54
C LEU A 221 -35.45 -23.58 -19.61
N PRO A 222 -35.89 -22.36 -19.21
CA PRO A 222 -36.14 -21.30 -20.16
C PRO A 222 -34.81 -20.93 -20.83
N LEU A 223 -34.76 -21.13 -22.15
CA LEU A 223 -33.85 -20.44 -23.04
C LEU A 223 -34.10 -18.95 -22.85
N ALA A 224 -33.21 -18.29 -22.11
CA ALA A 224 -33.13 -16.84 -22.14
C ALA A 224 -32.67 -16.45 -23.55
N ASP A 225 -33.58 -15.79 -24.27
CA ASP A 225 -33.32 -15.06 -25.50
C ASP A 225 -32.20 -14.04 -25.26
N ASN A 226 -30.98 -14.40 -25.64
CA ASN A 226 -29.95 -13.43 -25.97
C ASN A 226 -29.74 -13.48 -27.49
N VAL A 227 -30.67 -12.83 -28.17
CA VAL A 227 -30.48 -12.28 -29.52
C VAL A 227 -29.41 -11.20 -29.39
N PHE A 228 -28.14 -11.59 -29.56
CA PHE A 228 -27.09 -10.66 -29.93
C PHE A 228 -26.60 -11.04 -31.32
N SER A 229 -26.88 -10.14 -32.25
CA SER A 229 -26.53 -10.19 -33.66
C SER A 229 -25.10 -10.64 -33.88
N ARG A 230 -24.95 -11.73 -34.63
CA ARG A 230 -23.68 -12.17 -35.19
C ARG A 230 -23.67 -11.74 -36.66
N GLU A 231 -23.28 -10.50 -36.89
CA GLU A 231 -22.80 -10.04 -38.19
C GLU A 231 -21.27 -10.19 -38.22
N ASP A 232 -20.80 -10.81 -39.30
CA ASP A 232 -19.49 -10.68 -39.93
C ASP A 232 -18.23 -10.73 -39.05
N CYS A 233 -17.53 -11.87 -39.11
CA CYS A 233 -16.07 -11.86 -39.23
C CYS A 233 -15.59 -13.07 -40.02
N GLN A 234 -15.26 -12.78 -41.28
CA GLN A 234 -14.52 -13.64 -42.18
C GLN A 234 -13.15 -14.04 -41.59
N ARG A 235 -12.75 -15.27 -41.93
CA ARG A 235 -11.36 -15.71 -42.21
C ARG A 235 -10.25 -15.01 -41.42
N ARG A 236 -9.59 -15.78 -40.53
CA ARG A 236 -8.13 -15.95 -40.62
C ARG A 236 -7.67 -17.26 -39.99
N SER A 237 -7.05 -18.02 -40.87
CA SER A 237 -6.36 -19.29 -40.70
C SER A 237 -5.15 -19.20 -39.75
N PHE A 238 -4.99 -20.27 -38.96
CA PHE A 238 -3.74 -20.94 -38.60
C PHE A 238 -2.49 -20.10 -38.31
N GLN A 239 -2.06 -20.11 -37.05
CA GLN A 239 -0.70 -20.52 -36.68
C GLN A 239 -0.64 -20.97 -35.21
N ARG A 240 -0.60 -22.29 -35.03
CA ARG A 240 -0.12 -22.93 -33.79
C ARG A 240 1.32 -22.49 -33.56
N ARG A 241 1.65 -21.99 -32.37
CA ARG A 241 3.02 -21.96 -31.87
C ARG A 241 3.05 -22.61 -30.49
N ASP A 242 3.95 -23.58 -30.39
CA ASP A 242 4.12 -24.48 -29.28
C ASP A 242 4.49 -23.78 -27.98
N SER A 243 3.82 -24.23 -26.93
CA SER A 243 4.06 -23.93 -25.53
C SER A 243 5.34 -24.64 -25.06
N SER A 244 6.41 -23.89 -24.85
CA SER A 244 7.58 -24.36 -24.10
C SER A 244 7.38 -24.09 -22.61
N ARG A 245 7.02 -25.16 -21.89
CA ARG A 245 7.19 -25.30 -20.45
C ARG A 245 8.65 -25.00 -20.10
N ASN A 246 8.90 -24.04 -19.23
CA ASN A 246 10.17 -23.99 -18.50
C ASN A 246 9.87 -23.87 -17.00
N SER A 247 10.05 -25.01 -16.33
CA SER A 247 10.11 -25.13 -14.89
C SER A 247 11.58 -25.06 -14.47
N GLY A 248 11.93 -24.09 -13.63
CA GLY A 248 13.27 -23.94 -13.05
C GLY A 248 13.10 -23.39 -11.64
N ARG A 249 12.88 -24.26 -10.66
CA ARG A 249 13.90 -24.89 -9.82
C ARG A 249 14.51 -23.90 -8.83
N GLN A 250 13.95 -23.95 -7.62
CA GLN A 250 14.49 -23.41 -6.38
C GLN A 250 15.97 -23.78 -6.21
N LYS A 251 16.80 -22.81 -5.83
CA LYS A 251 18.04 -23.06 -5.08
C LYS A 251 18.21 -22.01 -3.98
N LYS A 252 18.09 -22.55 -2.77
CA LYS A 252 18.58 -22.11 -1.47
C LYS A 252 20.10 -21.83 -1.53
N SER A 253 20.56 -20.69 -1.02
CA SER A 253 21.85 -20.57 -0.35
C SER A 253 21.90 -19.33 0.54
N GLU A 254 22.28 -19.61 1.78
CA GLU A 254 22.45 -18.79 2.98
C GLU A 254 23.64 -17.79 2.92
N PRO A 255 23.84 -16.96 3.97
CA PRO A 255 24.42 -15.63 3.85
C PRO A 255 25.92 -15.57 4.17
N LEU A 256 26.59 -14.51 3.69
CA LEU A 256 27.93 -14.13 4.16
C LEU A 256 27.97 -12.65 4.57
N ARG A 257 28.38 -12.51 5.83
CA ARG A 257 28.92 -11.41 6.65
C ARG A 257 29.33 -10.06 6.01
N PRO A 258 29.39 -9.00 6.85
CA PRO A 258 29.68 -7.63 6.45
C PRO A 258 31.19 -7.32 6.44
N GLU A 259 31.60 -6.54 5.45
CA GLU A 259 32.94 -5.92 5.37
C GLU A 259 32.96 -4.61 6.16
N ARG A 260 33.88 -4.56 7.12
CA ARG A 260 34.38 -3.35 7.79
C ARG A 260 35.15 -2.50 6.78
N GLY A 261 34.95 -1.18 6.78
CA GLY A 261 35.84 -0.33 5.98
C GLY A 261 35.69 1.18 6.08
N LYS A 262 36.32 1.76 7.10
CA LYS A 262 37.11 3.00 7.05
C LYS A 262 36.40 4.37 6.90
N SER A 263 36.41 5.10 8.01
CA SER A 263 36.36 6.56 8.10
C SER A 263 37.42 7.26 7.23
N PRO A 264 37.21 8.55 6.93
CA PRO A 264 38.22 9.52 7.37
C PRO A 264 37.67 10.86 7.89
N ARG A 265 38.33 11.30 8.97
CA ARG A 265 38.78 12.67 9.30
C ARG A 265 37.77 13.83 9.22
N ARG A 266 37.35 14.22 10.43
CA ARG A 266 37.21 15.60 10.92
C ARG A 266 38.04 16.65 10.15
N ARG A 267 37.37 17.72 9.73
CA ARG A 267 37.91 19.09 9.80
C ARG A 267 36.88 20.00 10.44
N HIS A 268 37.33 20.67 11.50
CA HIS A 268 36.65 21.78 12.15
C HIS A 268 36.59 22.97 11.19
N SER A 269 35.45 23.64 11.11
CA SER A 269 35.39 25.05 10.73
C SER A 269 34.27 25.73 11.51
N SER A 270 34.67 26.77 12.21
CA SER A 270 33.92 27.61 13.11
C SER A 270 33.08 28.64 12.33
N ARG A 271 31.98 29.08 12.96
CA ARG A 271 31.63 30.51 13.17
C ARG A 271 31.15 31.35 11.97
N ALA A 272 29.85 31.67 11.98
CA ALA A 272 29.23 33.01 11.87
C ALA A 272 27.71 32.78 11.69
N SER A 273 26.84 33.06 12.65
CA SER A 273 26.29 34.38 13.00
C SER A 273 25.65 35.10 11.80
N SER A 274 24.32 35.24 11.86
CA SER A 274 23.57 36.50 11.78
C SER A 274 22.61 36.73 10.60
N VAL A 275 21.46 37.28 10.98
CA VAL A 275 20.54 38.17 10.22
C VAL A 275 19.71 37.44 9.14
N GLY A 276 18.40 37.19 9.29
CA GLY A 276 17.35 38.02 9.88
C GLY A 276 16.93 39.11 8.89
N ARG A 277 16.04 38.82 7.93
CA ARG A 277 15.35 39.86 7.16
C ARG A 277 14.05 39.37 6.53
N ASP A 278 12.98 39.98 7.04
CA ASP A 278 11.65 40.09 6.45
C ASP A 278 11.67 40.83 5.10
N GLY A 279 10.64 40.57 4.29
CA GLY A 279 10.27 41.31 3.09
C GLY A 279 9.15 40.54 2.37
N VAL A 280 7.87 40.75 2.69
CA VAL A 280 7.00 41.88 2.30
C VAL A 280 6.89 42.02 0.77
N GLU A 281 5.70 41.65 0.29
CA GLU A 281 4.93 42.17 -0.86
C GLU A 281 5.59 42.32 -2.24
N ALA A 282 4.93 41.75 -3.26
CA ALA A 282 4.29 42.58 -4.29
C ALA A 282 3.34 41.73 -5.17
N ARG A 283 2.08 42.16 -5.19
CA ARG A 283 1.09 41.87 -6.23
C ARG A 283 1.36 42.82 -7.41
N GLU A 284 1.51 42.30 -8.62
CA GLU A 284 1.27 43.02 -9.88
C GLU A 284 0.69 41.97 -10.86
N ALA A 285 -0.61 41.98 -11.19
CA ALA A 285 -1.32 42.90 -12.09
C ALA A 285 -0.81 42.78 -13.55
N THR A 286 -1.39 41.83 -14.30
CA THR A 286 -1.23 41.70 -15.74
C THR A 286 -2.35 42.47 -16.45
N PRO A 287 -2.06 43.42 -17.36
CA PRO A 287 -3.10 44.06 -18.15
C PRO A 287 -3.37 43.33 -19.47
N HIS A 288 -4.58 43.58 -19.96
CA HIS A 288 -5.16 43.21 -21.24
C HIS A 288 -4.49 43.85 -22.47
N ALA A 289 -4.84 43.26 -23.63
CA ALA A 289 -4.81 43.80 -24.99
C ALA A 289 -3.46 43.66 -25.73
N GLU A 290 -3.37 43.37 -27.02
CA GLU A 290 -4.20 43.80 -28.16
C GLU A 290 -4.05 42.84 -29.36
N GLU A 291 -5.12 42.73 -30.14
CA GLU A 291 -5.14 42.12 -31.47
C GLU A 291 -4.33 42.96 -32.47
N GLY A 292 -3.62 42.29 -33.37
CA GLY A 292 -2.87 42.95 -34.45
C GLY A 292 -2.79 42.06 -35.68
N GLU A 293 -3.83 42.10 -36.51
CA GLU A 293 -3.77 41.72 -37.91
C GLU A 293 -2.77 42.61 -38.65
N LEU A 294 -1.72 42.04 -39.25
CA LEU A 294 -0.98 42.71 -40.32
C LEU A 294 -0.56 41.71 -41.40
N ALA A 295 -1.05 42.02 -42.60
CA ALA A 295 -0.70 41.42 -43.88
C ALA A 295 0.79 41.50 -44.18
N VAL A 296 1.34 40.48 -44.85
CA VAL A 296 2.64 40.57 -45.52
C VAL A 296 2.50 40.19 -46.99
N SER A 297 2.72 41.20 -47.82
CA SER A 297 2.85 41.15 -49.27
C SER A 297 4.22 40.62 -49.69
N SER A 298 4.26 39.94 -50.85
CA SER A 298 5.15 40.20 -51.99
C SER A 298 6.63 40.58 -51.73
N LEU A 299 7.59 39.76 -52.19
CA LEU A 299 8.69 40.16 -53.11
C LEU A 299 9.65 38.97 -53.37
N GLY A 300 10.10 38.80 -54.61
CA GLY A 300 11.20 37.87 -54.92
C GLY A 300 11.33 37.40 -56.37
N LYS A 301 11.16 38.28 -57.36
CA LYS A 301 11.51 38.05 -58.77
C LYS A 301 13.04 37.93 -58.91
N GLY A 302 13.52 36.79 -59.39
CA GLY A 302 14.88 36.61 -59.88
C GLY A 302 15.02 37.11 -61.32
N HIS A 303 15.91 38.08 -61.50
CA HIS A 303 16.30 38.71 -62.76
C HIS A 303 17.18 37.80 -63.62
N ASP A 304 16.76 37.49 -64.85
CA ASP A 304 17.66 37.07 -65.94
C ASP A 304 18.31 38.31 -66.57
N VAL A 305 19.63 38.35 -66.54
CA VAL A 305 20.49 39.51 -66.87
C VAL A 305 21.48 39.07 -67.95
N TYR A 306 21.23 39.59 -69.16
CA TYR A 306 22.10 39.85 -70.32
C TYR A 306 22.89 38.70 -71.00
N GLY A 307 22.44 38.34 -72.21
CA GLY A 307 23.27 37.82 -73.29
C GLY A 307 23.42 38.88 -74.39
N THR A 308 24.57 39.57 -74.37
CA THR A 308 24.86 40.75 -75.18
C THR A 308 25.17 40.41 -76.64
N ARG A 309 24.49 41.16 -77.51
CA ARG A 309 24.63 41.32 -78.95
C ARG A 309 26.08 41.62 -79.39
N TRP A 310 26.64 40.77 -80.25
CA TRP A 310 27.86 41.06 -81.02
C TRP A 310 27.49 41.56 -82.41
N ASN A 311 27.69 42.87 -82.64
CA ASN A 311 27.84 43.47 -83.97
C ASN A 311 29.25 44.05 -84.02
N SER A 312 30.03 43.73 -85.08
CA SER A 312 30.63 44.73 -85.99
C SER A 312 31.87 44.23 -86.72
N ILE A 313 31.83 44.46 -88.05
CA ILE A 313 32.88 45.04 -88.89
C ILE A 313 34.18 44.24 -89.06
N VAL A 314 34.40 43.74 -90.29
CA VAL A 314 35.66 44.02 -90.99
C VAL A 314 35.38 44.26 -92.48
N SER A 315 35.58 45.52 -92.88
CA SER A 315 35.83 45.97 -94.25
C SER A 315 37.33 46.33 -94.31
N CYS A 316 38.04 45.92 -95.36
CA CYS A 316 39.28 46.51 -95.93
C CYS A 316 39.76 45.56 -97.06
N GLY A 317 40.15 45.98 -98.27
CA GLY A 317 40.66 47.28 -98.70
C GLY A 317 42.19 47.22 -98.86
N SER A 318 42.65 46.84 -100.06
CA SER A 318 43.97 47.01 -100.71
C SER A 318 45.24 47.16 -99.84
N ALA A 319 46.10 46.14 -99.96
CA ALA A 319 47.37 45.96 -99.25
C ALA A 319 48.52 46.87 -99.75
N SER A 320 49.30 47.36 -98.78
CA SER A 320 50.64 47.94 -98.95
C SER A 320 51.64 47.10 -98.12
N PRO A 321 52.85 46.75 -98.62
CA PRO A 321 53.71 45.70 -98.05
C PRO A 321 54.24 45.96 -96.63
N LYS A 322 54.20 47.20 -96.12
CA LYS A 322 54.65 47.54 -94.75
C LYS A 322 53.58 47.35 -93.67
N ARG A 323 52.29 47.19 -94.03
CA ARG A 323 51.20 46.89 -93.07
C ARG A 323 51.06 45.41 -92.76
N LEU A 324 51.60 44.54 -93.60
CA LEU A 324 51.57 43.09 -93.37
C LEU A 324 52.45 42.67 -92.17
N HIS A 325 53.55 43.38 -91.92
CA HIS A 325 54.40 43.10 -90.75
C HIS A 325 53.73 43.48 -89.42
N SER A 326 53.06 44.64 -89.33
CA SER A 326 52.33 44.99 -88.09
C SER A 326 51.10 44.11 -87.88
N LEU A 327 50.39 43.73 -88.95
CA LEU A 327 49.29 42.76 -88.84
C LEU A 327 49.79 41.38 -88.40
N LEU A 328 50.97 40.96 -88.84
CA LEU A 328 51.57 39.70 -88.39
C LEU A 328 52.04 39.79 -86.92
N ASP A 329 52.64 40.91 -86.51
CA ASP A 329 53.05 41.12 -85.12
C ASP A 329 51.84 41.25 -84.18
N ASP A 330 50.77 41.94 -84.59
CA ASP A 330 49.50 41.98 -83.88
C ASP A 330 48.84 40.59 -83.83
N GLN A 331 48.94 39.80 -84.91
CA GLN A 331 48.46 38.42 -84.94
C GLN A 331 49.27 37.50 -84.02
N ILE A 332 50.59 37.65 -83.95
CA ILE A 332 51.45 36.90 -83.04
C ILE A 332 51.17 37.34 -81.59
N GLN A 333 50.98 38.63 -81.33
CA GLN A 333 50.70 39.16 -80.01
C GLN A 333 49.32 38.71 -79.51
N THR A 334 48.30 38.74 -80.37
CA THR A 334 46.97 38.17 -80.07
C THR A 334 47.03 36.66 -79.89
N SER A 335 47.84 35.93 -80.65
CA SER A 335 48.05 34.50 -80.45
C SER A 335 48.72 34.21 -79.10
N ARG A 336 49.73 35.00 -78.71
CA ARG A 336 50.38 34.89 -77.41
C ARG A 336 49.42 35.21 -76.26
N SER A 337 48.61 36.26 -76.37
CA SER A 337 47.59 36.57 -75.35
C SER A 337 46.49 35.50 -75.27
N GLN A 338 46.13 34.90 -76.41
CA GLN A 338 45.19 33.77 -76.43
C GLN A 338 45.79 32.55 -75.72
N ILE A 339 47.08 32.27 -75.91
CA ILE A 339 47.76 31.17 -75.21
C ILE A 339 47.80 31.43 -73.70
N THR A 340 48.17 32.64 -73.25
CA THR A 340 48.18 32.96 -71.81
C THR A 340 46.78 32.87 -71.19
N MET A 341 45.75 33.36 -71.90
CA MET A 341 44.36 33.19 -71.45
C MET A 341 43.96 31.71 -71.37
N LEU A 342 44.37 30.87 -72.32
CA LEU A 342 44.10 29.43 -72.28
C LEU A 342 44.82 28.74 -71.11
N GLU A 343 46.03 29.16 -70.75
CA GLU A 343 46.75 28.66 -69.58
C GLU A 343 46.07 29.07 -68.27
N GLU A 344 45.62 30.32 -68.16
CA GLU A 344 44.83 30.80 -67.02
C GLU A 344 43.50 30.04 -66.90
N VAL A 345 42.80 29.82 -68.02
CA VAL A 345 41.56 29.02 -68.04
C VAL A 345 41.83 27.58 -67.58
N LYS A 346 42.94 26.96 -67.99
CA LYS A 346 43.33 25.62 -67.51
C LYS A 346 43.61 25.63 -66.00
N LYS A 347 44.33 26.63 -65.50
CA LYS A 347 44.63 26.79 -64.06
C LYS A 347 43.34 26.96 -63.24
N LEU A 348 42.46 27.87 -63.67
CA LEU A 348 41.15 28.10 -63.04
C LEU A 348 40.30 26.83 -63.07
N LYS A 349 40.35 26.05 -64.16
CA LYS A 349 39.64 24.76 -64.24
C LYS A 349 40.15 23.76 -63.20
N VAL A 350 41.46 23.67 -62.98
CA VAL A 350 42.04 22.80 -61.93
C VAL A 350 41.66 23.28 -60.53
N GLU A 351 41.71 24.58 -60.27
CA GLU A 351 41.29 25.16 -58.99
C GLU A 351 39.79 24.93 -58.74
N LEU A 352 38.95 25.05 -59.76
CA LEU A 352 37.51 24.77 -59.70
C LEU A 352 37.24 23.30 -59.36
N GLU A 353 37.92 22.35 -60.01
CA GLU A 353 37.78 20.93 -59.68
C GLU A 353 38.31 20.60 -58.28
N LYS A 354 39.37 21.28 -57.82
CA LYS A 354 39.85 21.16 -56.43
C LYS A 354 38.80 21.65 -55.44
N ILE A 355 38.22 22.84 -55.66
CA ILE A 355 37.17 23.40 -54.78
C ILE A 355 35.93 22.50 -54.78
N LYS A 356 35.53 21.94 -55.93
CA LYS A 356 34.43 20.96 -56.01
C LYS A 356 34.72 19.74 -55.15
N LYS A 357 35.93 19.18 -55.24
CA LYS A 357 36.33 18.03 -54.42
C LYS A 357 36.31 18.38 -52.92
N ASP A 358 36.89 19.52 -52.54
CA ASP A 358 36.90 19.98 -51.15
C ASP A 358 35.47 20.23 -50.62
N LEU A 359 34.56 20.72 -51.46
CA LEU A 359 33.14 20.93 -51.12
C LEU A 359 32.41 19.61 -50.88
N VAL A 360 32.64 18.59 -51.73
CA VAL A 360 32.06 17.24 -51.54
C VAL A 360 32.61 16.60 -50.26
N GLU A 361 33.92 16.65 -50.03
CA GLU A 361 34.53 16.12 -48.81
C GLU A 361 34.05 16.84 -47.54
N ALA A 362 33.83 18.15 -47.61
CA ALA A 362 33.22 18.91 -46.53
C ALA A 362 31.76 18.48 -46.31
N GLY A 363 30.98 18.30 -47.38
CA GLY A 363 29.62 17.78 -47.36
C GLY A 363 29.51 16.44 -46.63
N ASP A 364 30.37 15.47 -47.00
CA ASP A 364 30.41 14.15 -46.38
C ASP A 364 30.75 14.21 -44.88
N LYS A 365 31.68 15.10 -44.49
CA LYS A 365 32.04 15.33 -43.08
C LYS A 365 30.87 15.91 -42.30
N TYR A 366 30.15 16.87 -42.86
CA TYR A 366 28.96 17.44 -42.22
C TYR A 366 27.85 16.38 -42.09
N GLU A 367 27.60 15.60 -43.14
CA GLU A 367 26.61 14.51 -43.11
C GLU A 367 26.94 13.47 -42.04
N LEU A 368 28.22 13.09 -41.90
CA LEU A 368 28.67 12.17 -40.85
C LEU A 368 28.44 12.73 -39.44
N ILE A 369 28.71 14.03 -39.23
CA ILE A 369 28.49 14.69 -37.93
C ILE A 369 26.98 14.73 -37.62
N VAL A 370 26.13 15.06 -38.60
CA VAL A 370 24.67 15.05 -38.44
C VAL A 370 24.18 13.67 -38.04
N ARG A 371 24.60 12.60 -38.75
CA ARG A 371 24.24 11.22 -38.40
C ARG A 371 24.69 10.83 -36.99
N LYS A 372 25.90 11.22 -36.58
CA LYS A 372 26.39 10.97 -35.20
C LYS A 372 25.53 11.67 -34.16
N TYR A 373 25.14 12.92 -34.41
CA TYR A 373 24.27 13.68 -33.51
C TYR A 373 22.86 13.08 -33.44
N GLU A 374 22.29 12.66 -34.57
CA GLU A 374 20.99 11.97 -34.60
C GLU A 374 21.01 10.67 -33.80
N LEU A 375 22.06 9.85 -33.95
CA LEU A 375 22.24 8.63 -33.15
C LEU A 375 22.39 8.93 -31.66
N TYR A 376 23.15 9.96 -31.30
CA TYR A 376 23.27 10.41 -29.91
C TYR A 376 21.91 10.87 -29.36
N LYS A 377 21.15 11.65 -30.13
CA LYS A 377 19.80 12.12 -29.77
C LYS A 377 18.85 10.95 -29.55
N ILE A 378 18.85 9.93 -30.42
CA ILE A 378 18.04 8.71 -30.26
C ILE A 378 18.44 7.96 -28.99
N LYS A 379 19.73 7.72 -28.75
CA LYS A 379 20.23 7.04 -27.54
C LYS A 379 19.85 7.81 -26.27
N SER A 380 20.02 9.13 -26.27
CA SER A 380 19.65 9.99 -25.14
C SER A 380 18.14 9.96 -24.89
N LYS A 381 17.31 10.06 -25.94
CA LYS A 381 15.84 9.95 -25.80
C LYS A 381 15.43 8.59 -25.24
N SER A 382 16.01 7.49 -25.73
CA SER A 382 15.76 6.13 -25.19
C SER A 382 16.17 5.98 -23.73
N LYS A 383 17.33 6.53 -23.34
CA LYS A 383 17.77 6.54 -21.93
C LYS A 383 16.81 7.32 -21.03
N VAL A 384 16.37 8.50 -21.46
CA VAL A 384 15.39 9.30 -20.71
C VAL A 384 14.05 8.56 -20.59
N SER A 385 13.56 7.93 -21.67
CA SER A 385 12.32 7.14 -21.64
C SER A 385 12.42 5.95 -20.69
N SER A 386 13.54 5.21 -20.69
CA SER A 386 13.73 4.07 -19.77
C SER A 386 13.83 4.49 -18.30
N LEU A 387 14.51 5.61 -18.01
CA LEU A 387 14.51 6.18 -16.65
C LEU A 387 13.10 6.60 -16.23
N LYS A 388 12.35 7.26 -17.12
CA LYS A 388 10.96 7.66 -16.85
C LYS A 388 10.07 6.46 -16.55
N THR A 389 10.16 5.36 -17.31
CA THR A 389 9.37 4.15 -17.05
C THR A 389 9.75 3.48 -15.74
N ASN A 390 11.05 3.47 -15.39
CA ASN A 390 11.51 2.91 -14.11
C ASN A 390 10.97 3.70 -12.93
N TYR A 391 11.13 5.03 -12.92
CA TYR A 391 10.59 5.87 -11.86
C TYR A 391 9.06 5.77 -11.75
N GLN A 392 8.36 5.68 -12.88
CA GLN A 392 6.91 5.48 -12.86
C GLN A 392 6.54 4.15 -12.16
N SER A 393 7.24 3.07 -12.49
CA SER A 393 6.99 1.75 -11.87
C SER A 393 7.34 1.70 -10.37
N GLU A 394 8.38 2.42 -9.95
CA GLU A 394 8.74 2.57 -8.52
C GLU A 394 7.68 3.37 -7.78
N LEU A 395 7.19 4.47 -8.38
CA LEU A 395 6.13 5.31 -7.83
C LEU A 395 4.82 4.50 -7.67
N ASP A 396 4.46 3.69 -8.66
CA ASP A 396 3.27 2.82 -8.58
C ASP A 396 3.43 1.69 -7.53
N THR A 397 4.66 1.25 -7.28
CA THR A 397 4.96 0.28 -6.22
C THR A 397 4.86 0.92 -4.84
N LEU A 398 5.40 2.12 -4.66
CA LEU A 398 5.29 2.90 -3.42
C LEU A 398 3.83 3.26 -3.11
N LYS A 399 3.04 3.66 -4.11
CA LYS A 399 1.60 3.89 -3.94
C LYS A 399 0.87 2.66 -3.42
N ARG A 400 1.11 1.48 -4.01
CA ARG A 400 0.52 0.22 -3.53
C ARG A 400 0.94 -0.09 -2.08
N ARG A 401 2.19 0.18 -1.71
CA ARG A 401 2.67 -0.02 -0.34
C ARG A 401 2.01 0.94 0.65
N ILE A 402 1.81 2.20 0.27
CA ILE A 402 1.08 3.18 1.08
C ILE A 402 -0.36 2.70 1.31
N SER A 403 -1.09 2.32 0.25
CA SER A 403 -2.47 1.83 0.39
C SER A 403 -2.57 0.57 1.25
N GLN A 404 -1.58 -0.32 1.19
CA GLN A 404 -1.53 -1.49 2.07
C GLN A 404 -1.34 -1.09 3.54
N LEU A 405 -0.41 -0.17 3.83
CA LEU A 405 -0.16 0.29 5.20
C LEU A 405 -1.37 1.07 5.76
N GLU A 406 -2.06 1.86 4.94
CA GLU A 406 -3.30 2.53 5.32
C GLU A 406 -4.39 1.51 5.70
N ALA A 407 -4.53 0.42 4.94
CA ALA A 407 -5.46 -0.66 5.28
C ALA A 407 -5.07 -1.39 6.57
N GLU A 408 -3.78 -1.63 6.81
CA GLU A 408 -3.27 -2.23 8.06
C GLU A 408 -3.56 -1.33 9.28
N VAL A 409 -3.34 -0.01 9.16
CA VAL A 409 -3.64 0.96 10.22
C VAL A 409 -5.14 1.03 10.51
N ASN A 410 -5.99 1.03 9.48
CA ASN A 410 -7.45 1.03 9.67
C ASN A 410 -7.92 -0.24 10.40
N LEU A 411 -7.40 -1.42 10.01
CA LEU A 411 -7.72 -2.67 10.68
C LEU A 411 -7.32 -2.66 12.16
N GLN A 412 -6.15 -2.12 12.48
CA GLN A 412 -5.71 -1.95 13.88
C GLN A 412 -6.58 -0.95 14.65
N GLY A 413 -7.03 0.12 13.98
CA GLY A 413 -8.00 1.07 14.54
C GLY A 413 -9.31 0.40 14.93
N ASP A 414 -9.87 -0.42 14.04
CA ASP A 414 -11.10 -1.17 14.29
C ASP A 414 -10.94 -2.16 15.44
N GLN A 415 -9.79 -2.84 15.53
CA GLN A 415 -9.46 -3.75 16.63
C GLN A 415 -9.40 -3.03 17.98
N LEU A 416 -8.70 -1.90 18.06
CA LEU A 416 -8.61 -1.08 19.27
C LEU A 416 -9.98 -0.56 19.71
N GLN A 417 -10.83 -0.15 18.77
CA GLN A 417 -12.20 0.29 19.09
C GLN A 417 -13.05 -0.87 19.64
N GLY A 418 -12.86 -2.09 19.13
CA GLY A 418 -13.48 -3.30 19.66
C GLY A 418 -13.02 -3.61 21.09
N GLU A 419 -11.73 -3.52 21.37
CA GLU A 419 -11.17 -3.71 22.72
C GLU A 419 -11.63 -2.63 23.71
N GLU A 420 -11.70 -1.38 23.28
CA GLU A 420 -12.21 -0.28 24.12
C GLU A 420 -13.69 -0.47 24.48
N SER A 421 -14.50 -0.96 23.53
CA SER A 421 -15.90 -1.30 23.76
C SER A 421 -16.05 -2.45 24.76
N LEU A 422 -15.25 -3.50 24.61
CA LEU A 422 -15.21 -4.64 25.56
C LEU A 422 -14.77 -4.18 26.96
N ARG A 423 -13.73 -3.36 27.04
CA ARG A 423 -13.23 -2.81 28.30
C ARG A 423 -14.32 -2.01 29.02
N LYS A 424 -15.03 -1.13 28.29
CA LYS A 424 -16.13 -0.34 28.85
C LYS A 424 -17.25 -1.24 29.39
N GLN A 425 -17.62 -2.29 28.65
CA GLN A 425 -18.60 -3.27 29.11
C GLN A 425 -18.16 -3.97 30.40
N LEU A 426 -16.89 -4.39 30.50
CA LEU A 426 -16.35 -5.00 31.72
C LEU A 426 -16.31 -4.03 32.90
N GLU A 427 -16.02 -2.76 32.66
CA GLU A 427 -16.06 -1.70 33.69
C GLU A 427 -17.50 -1.50 34.22
N ASP A 428 -18.50 -1.49 33.33
CA ASP A 428 -19.92 -1.41 33.68
C ASP A 428 -20.38 -2.65 34.47
N ASP A 429 -20.00 -3.86 34.03
CA ASP A 429 -20.32 -5.12 34.72
C ASP A 429 -19.68 -5.18 36.12
N LEU A 430 -18.43 -4.74 36.26
CA LEU A 430 -17.77 -4.64 37.57
C LEU A 430 -18.46 -3.62 38.48
N SER A 431 -18.95 -2.51 37.94
CA SER A 431 -19.74 -1.54 38.69
C SER A 431 -21.04 -2.16 39.20
N ASN A 432 -21.77 -2.87 38.34
CA ASN A 432 -23.02 -3.57 38.70
C ASN A 432 -22.79 -4.64 39.78
N ILE A 433 -21.73 -5.44 39.67
CA ILE A 433 -21.38 -6.44 40.69
C ILE A 433 -21.06 -5.79 42.04
N ARG A 434 -20.41 -4.61 42.04
CA ARG A 434 -20.13 -3.86 43.28
C ARG A 434 -21.42 -3.37 43.94
N THR A 435 -22.37 -2.84 43.15
CA THR A 435 -23.66 -2.38 43.69
C THR A 435 -24.48 -3.56 44.23
N GLU A 436 -24.56 -4.67 43.49
CA GLU A 436 -25.25 -5.89 43.95
C GLU A 436 -24.63 -6.44 45.24
N ARG A 437 -23.28 -6.44 45.33
CA ARG A 437 -22.57 -6.84 46.55
C ARG A 437 -22.91 -5.93 47.73
N GLN A 438 -22.99 -4.61 47.53
CA GLN A 438 -23.38 -3.67 48.58
C GLN A 438 -24.82 -3.91 49.03
N GLU A 439 -25.75 -4.13 48.09
CA GLU A 439 -27.14 -4.46 48.40
C GLU A 439 -27.29 -5.78 49.17
N LEU A 440 -26.55 -6.82 48.77
CA LEU A 440 -26.51 -8.09 49.49
C LEU A 440 -25.94 -7.91 50.90
N ALA A 441 -24.88 -7.11 51.06
CA ALA A 441 -24.32 -6.81 52.38
C ALA A 441 -25.34 -6.08 53.28
N MET A 442 -26.12 -5.14 52.73
CA MET A 442 -27.22 -4.51 53.48
C MET A 442 -28.31 -5.51 53.89
N ARG A 443 -28.74 -6.37 52.96
CA ARG A 443 -29.75 -7.42 53.24
C ARG A 443 -29.28 -8.40 54.32
N VAL A 444 -28.01 -8.79 54.31
CA VAL A 444 -27.42 -9.65 55.34
C VAL A 444 -27.46 -8.97 56.71
N ARG A 445 -27.00 -7.72 56.83
CA ARG A 445 -27.05 -6.96 58.09
C ARG A 445 -28.47 -6.79 58.62
N GLU A 446 -29.43 -6.54 57.74
CA GLU A 446 -30.84 -6.45 58.12
C GLU A 446 -31.38 -7.80 58.63
N SER A 447 -31.02 -8.89 57.97
CA SER A 447 -31.40 -10.25 58.40
C SER A 447 -30.76 -10.63 59.75
N GLU A 448 -29.51 -10.24 60.00
CA GLU A 448 -28.81 -10.44 61.28
C GLU A 448 -29.48 -9.63 62.40
N ARG A 449 -29.89 -8.39 62.12
CA ARG A 449 -30.67 -7.57 63.06
C ARG A 449 -31.99 -8.24 63.43
N LEU A 450 -32.77 -8.68 62.43
CA LEU A 450 -34.04 -9.38 62.67
C LEU A 450 -33.85 -10.70 63.43
N ALA A 451 -32.77 -11.45 63.14
CA ALA A 451 -32.45 -12.68 63.87
C ALA A 451 -32.10 -12.39 65.34
N SER A 452 -31.34 -11.32 65.61
CA SER A 452 -31.02 -10.86 66.97
C SER A 452 -32.29 -10.44 67.73
N GLU A 453 -33.20 -9.69 67.10
CA GLU A 453 -34.48 -9.29 67.70
C GLU A 453 -35.33 -10.52 68.07
N ARG A 454 -35.42 -11.52 67.18
CA ARG A 454 -36.12 -12.79 67.46
C ARG A 454 -35.44 -13.58 68.58
N SER A 455 -34.11 -13.60 68.63
CA SER A 455 -33.37 -14.28 69.70
C SER A 455 -33.66 -13.65 71.07
N GLN A 456 -33.72 -12.32 71.15
CA GLN A 456 -34.13 -11.60 72.36
C GLN A 456 -35.58 -11.91 72.75
N GLU A 457 -36.50 -11.94 71.78
CA GLU A 457 -37.90 -12.30 72.03
C GLU A 457 -38.03 -13.73 72.57
N VAL A 458 -37.31 -14.70 72.00
CA VAL A 458 -37.29 -16.08 72.49
C VAL A 458 -36.74 -16.15 73.91
N SER A 459 -35.68 -15.40 74.24
CA SER A 459 -35.13 -15.34 75.59
C SER A 459 -36.16 -14.80 76.61
N LEU A 460 -36.87 -13.73 76.27
CA LEU A 460 -37.94 -13.18 77.09
C LEU A 460 -39.11 -14.16 77.26
N LEU A 461 -39.48 -14.89 76.21
CA LEU A 461 -40.51 -15.92 76.28
C LEU A 461 -40.08 -17.10 77.15
N GLN A 462 -38.82 -17.54 77.08
CA GLN A 462 -38.27 -18.59 77.95
C GLN A 462 -38.28 -18.16 79.42
N GLU A 463 -37.94 -16.90 79.72
CA GLU A 463 -38.02 -16.35 81.08
C GLU A 463 -39.47 -16.34 81.61
N LYS A 464 -40.43 -15.92 80.78
CA LYS A 464 -41.86 -15.98 81.13
C LYS A 464 -42.33 -17.40 81.38
N VAL A 465 -41.93 -18.36 80.54
CA VAL A 465 -42.27 -19.79 80.72
C VAL A 465 -41.71 -20.29 82.05
N ARG A 466 -40.46 -19.96 82.37
CA ARG A 466 -39.84 -20.32 83.65
C ARG A 466 -40.60 -19.74 84.84
N LEU A 467 -40.97 -18.45 84.81
CA LEU A 467 -41.77 -17.84 85.87
C LEU A 467 -43.11 -18.55 86.07
N VAL A 468 -43.80 -18.90 84.98
CA VAL A 468 -45.06 -19.67 85.05
C VAL A 468 -44.83 -21.08 85.61
N GLN A 469 -43.72 -21.74 85.26
CA GLN A 469 -43.36 -23.05 85.83
C GLN A 469 -43.08 -22.95 87.34
N ASP A 470 -42.33 -21.94 87.77
CA ASP A 470 -42.03 -21.68 89.18
C ASP A 470 -43.32 -21.42 89.98
N MET A 471 -44.23 -20.58 89.45
CA MET A 471 -45.55 -20.35 90.04
C MET A 471 -46.42 -21.62 90.11
N ASN A 472 -46.43 -22.42 89.05
CA ASN A 472 -47.17 -23.69 89.03
C ASN A 472 -46.61 -24.69 90.05
N LYS A 473 -45.29 -24.72 90.23
CA LYS A 473 -44.64 -25.54 91.24
C LYS A 473 -45.07 -25.12 92.65
N GLU A 474 -45.04 -23.82 92.95
CA GLU A 474 -45.50 -23.27 94.23
C GLU A 474 -46.98 -23.59 94.50
N LEU A 475 -47.85 -23.46 93.48
CA LEU A 475 -49.26 -23.85 93.57
C LEU A 475 -49.44 -25.35 93.86
N ASN A 476 -48.67 -26.21 93.19
CA ASN A 476 -48.70 -27.65 93.43
C ASN A 476 -48.22 -28.00 94.85
N GLU A 477 -47.18 -27.36 95.35
CA GLU A 477 -46.70 -27.52 96.74
C GLU A 477 -47.81 -27.17 97.74
N LYS A 478 -48.49 -26.01 97.56
CA LYS A 478 -49.65 -25.62 98.38
C LYS A 478 -50.82 -26.61 98.27
N LEU A 479 -51.06 -27.16 97.09
CA LEU A 479 -52.15 -28.13 96.87
C LEU A 479 -51.83 -29.46 97.56
N GLN A 480 -50.57 -29.89 97.56
CA GLN A 480 -50.10 -31.02 98.35
C GLN A 480 -50.22 -30.77 99.86
N GLU A 481 -49.84 -29.59 100.34
CA GLU A 481 -50.03 -29.20 101.76
C GLU A 481 -51.50 -29.26 102.17
N LEU A 482 -52.41 -28.68 101.36
CA LEU A 482 -53.85 -28.73 101.60
C LEU A 482 -54.40 -30.16 101.53
N SER A 483 -53.92 -30.98 100.59
CA SER A 483 -54.27 -32.40 100.50
C SER A 483 -53.85 -33.18 101.74
N VAL A 484 -52.64 -32.95 102.26
CA VAL A 484 -52.16 -33.60 103.49
C VAL A 484 -52.98 -33.10 104.69
N ALA A 485 -53.25 -31.79 104.78
CA ALA A 485 -54.09 -31.22 105.83
C ALA A 485 -55.50 -31.82 105.84
N ALA A 486 -56.09 -32.09 104.67
CA ALA A 486 -57.40 -32.73 104.53
C ALA A 486 -57.42 -34.24 104.85
N ILE A 487 -56.27 -34.92 104.85
CA ILE A 487 -56.15 -36.34 105.23
C ILE A 487 -55.86 -36.51 106.73
N VAL A 488 -55.13 -35.56 107.34
CA VAL A 488 -54.67 -35.64 108.74
C VAL A 488 -55.67 -35.03 109.74
N GLY A 489 -56.56 -34.14 109.28
CA GLY A 489 -57.72 -33.66 110.04
C GLY A 489 -58.96 -34.50 109.74
#